data_AF-A0A553BJ81-F1
#
_entry.id   AF-A0A553BJ81-F1
#
_cell.length_a   1.000
_cell.length_b   1.000
_cell.length_c   1.000
_cell.angle_alpha   90.00
_cell.angle_beta   90.00
_cell.angle_gamma   90.00
#
_symmetry.space_group_name_H-M   'P 1'
#
loop_
_entity.id
_entity.type
_entity.pdbx_description
1 polymer ?
#
loop_
_entity_poly.entity_id
_entity_poly.type
_entity_poly.pdbx_seq_one_letter_code
_entity_poly.pdbx_strand_id
1 'polypeptide(L)'
;MSKVKYYYDSENLAYRKIKTRKRKKFGVVILFLLASALFGFLSFVVLLNTPYFETPKDRLQAREIENLRLNYAILNKKINQINSVIEAIEDRDNNLYRVYFNQSAIPDEERKAGFGGVNRYAKLEGYDNSQLVINTTKRIDVLSKELAIQSKSLDAILKLAEAKNDFLSAIPAIQPVRNENLKQMASGFGYRTDPFTKVRKMHEGMDFTAKTGSPIYATGDGVVARADNTASGYGNHIVIRHGFGYETLYAHLSKYKARAGQRVNRGDIIGYVGSTGRSEGPHLHYEVHKDKKVVNPLNFYYGNISAVEYVAIAQLANQENQSLD
;
A
#
# COMPACT_ATOMS: atom_id res chain seq x y z
N MET A 1 22.08 62.44 78.80
CA MET A 1 22.98 62.06 79.92
C MET A 1 23.18 60.54 79.91
N SER A 2 24.42 60.04 79.90
CA SER A 2 24.69 58.60 79.86
C SER A 2 24.39 57.94 81.21
N LYS A 3 23.49 56.95 81.26
CA LYS A 3 23.20 56.16 82.47
C LYS A 3 24.46 55.40 82.90
N VAL A 4 25.09 55.84 83.99
CA VAL A 4 26.26 55.18 84.56
C VAL A 4 25.79 54.05 85.47
N LYS A 5 26.25 52.82 85.20
CA LYS A 5 25.90 51.64 86.01
C LYS A 5 26.89 51.48 87.17
N TYR A 6 26.35 51.28 88.37
CA TYR A 6 27.08 51.00 89.60
C TYR A 6 26.73 49.58 90.06
N TYR A 7 27.66 48.87 90.69
CA TYR A 7 27.36 47.64 91.43
C TYR A 7 27.59 47.89 92.92
N TYR A 8 26.78 47.27 93.76
CA TYR A 8 26.95 47.33 95.21
C TYR A 8 28.03 46.33 95.62
N ASP A 9 29.11 46.84 96.18
CA ASP A 9 30.19 46.03 96.73
C ASP A 9 29.85 45.69 98.19
N SER A 10 29.43 44.46 98.44
CA SER A 10 28.95 44.02 99.76
C SER A 10 30.04 44.00 100.84
N GLU A 11 31.31 43.96 100.46
CA GLU A 11 32.44 43.97 101.40
C GLU A 11 32.78 45.39 101.86
N ASN A 12 32.57 46.40 101.01
CA ASN A 12 32.90 47.79 101.29
C ASN A 12 31.65 48.68 101.48
N LEU A 13 30.44 48.09 101.46
CA LEU A 13 29.14 48.76 101.58
C LEU A 13 28.98 50.00 100.66
N ALA A 14 29.57 49.96 99.47
CA ALA A 14 29.66 51.13 98.58
C ALA A 14 29.30 50.81 97.13
N TYR A 15 28.61 51.75 96.47
CA TYR A 15 28.29 51.66 95.05
C TYR A 15 29.49 52.06 94.20
N ARG A 16 30.14 51.09 93.55
CA ARG A 16 31.30 51.32 92.67
C ARG A 16 30.88 51.42 91.20
N LYS A 17 31.41 52.44 90.51
CA LYS A 17 31.17 52.67 89.08
C LYS A 17 31.78 51.56 88.25
N ILE A 18 30.98 50.89 87.42
CA ILE A 18 31.45 49.82 86.55
C ILE A 18 32.35 50.43 85.45
N LYS A 19 33.68 50.33 85.62
CA LYS A 19 34.67 50.70 84.60
C LYS A 19 34.80 49.55 83.59
N THR A 20 34.18 49.70 82.43
CA THR A 20 34.28 48.71 81.36
C THR A 20 35.64 48.83 80.65
N ARG A 21 36.47 47.78 80.68
CA ARG A 21 37.74 47.74 79.92
C ARG A 21 37.45 47.75 78.42
N LYS A 22 38.17 48.54 77.62
CA LYS A 22 38.01 48.63 76.15
C LYS A 22 38.01 47.24 75.47
N ARG A 23 38.87 46.33 75.93
CA ARG A 23 38.93 44.92 75.48
C ARG A 23 37.63 44.14 75.68
N LYS A 24 36.90 44.36 76.80
CA LYS A 24 35.62 43.68 77.08
C LYS A 24 34.50 44.20 76.17
N LYS A 25 34.47 45.51 75.88
CA LYS A 25 33.54 46.06 74.87
C LYS A 25 33.81 45.50 73.48
N PHE A 26 35.08 45.43 73.08
CA PHE A 26 35.47 44.87 71.79
C PHE A 26 35.11 43.38 71.66
N GLY A 27 35.34 42.58 72.71
CA GLY A 27 34.94 41.17 72.75
C GLY A 27 33.43 40.96 72.63
N VAL A 28 32.61 41.79 73.29
CA VAL A 28 31.14 41.73 73.14
C VAL A 28 30.69 42.09 71.73
N VAL A 29 31.33 43.06 71.08
CA VAL A 29 31.04 43.42 69.67
C VAL A 29 31.38 42.27 68.72
N ILE A 30 32.55 41.64 68.88
CA ILE A 30 32.95 40.48 68.08
C ILE A 30 31.98 39.31 68.30
N LEU A 31 31.61 39.04 69.55
CA LEU A 31 30.72 37.93 69.87
C LEU A 31 29.31 38.17 69.32
N PHE A 32 28.84 39.42 69.30
CA PHE A 32 27.60 39.81 68.64
C PHE A 32 27.67 39.59 67.11
N LEU A 33 28.76 39.99 66.47
CA LEU A 33 28.97 39.78 65.03
C LEU A 33 29.02 38.29 64.66
N LEU A 34 29.73 37.47 65.45
CA LEU A 34 29.78 36.02 65.27
C LEU A 34 28.41 35.37 65.49
N ALA A 35 27.68 35.76 66.52
CA ALA A 35 26.33 35.25 66.77
C ALA A 35 25.36 35.64 65.65
N SER A 36 25.44 36.87 65.15
CA SER A 36 24.62 37.33 64.02
C SER A 36 24.96 36.60 62.72
N ALA A 37 26.25 36.34 62.46
CA ALA A 37 26.69 35.58 61.30
C ALA A 37 26.21 34.12 61.38
N LEU A 38 26.31 33.50 62.57
CA LEU A 38 25.85 32.13 62.80
C LEU A 38 24.33 32.03 62.66
N PHE A 39 23.58 32.99 63.20
CA PHE A 39 22.13 33.06 63.03
C PHE A 39 21.75 33.26 61.57
N GLY A 40 22.41 34.18 60.85
CA GLY A 40 22.18 34.38 59.41
C GLY A 40 22.47 33.13 58.58
N PHE A 41 23.55 32.41 58.90
CA PHE A 41 23.86 31.12 58.26
C PHE A 41 22.78 30.07 58.55
N LEU A 42 22.32 29.96 59.80
CA LEU A 42 21.28 29.00 60.18
C LEU A 42 19.95 29.31 59.49
N SER A 43 19.54 30.59 59.46
CA SER A 43 18.34 31.03 58.73
C SER A 43 18.46 30.79 57.23
N PHE A 44 19.64 30.99 56.63
CA PHE A 44 19.90 30.70 55.22
C PHE A 44 19.79 29.21 54.91
N VAL A 45 20.35 28.34 55.75
CA VAL A 45 20.24 26.88 55.62
C VAL A 45 18.78 26.42 55.76
N VAL A 46 18.02 27.02 56.68
CA VAL A 46 16.58 26.75 56.83
C VAL A 46 15.81 27.20 55.59
N LEU A 47 16.11 28.37 55.03
CA LEU A 47 15.47 28.86 53.80
C LEU A 47 15.76 27.97 52.59
N LEU A 48 16.98 27.44 52.45
CA LEU A 48 17.34 26.53 51.36
C LEU A 48 16.70 25.14 51.47
N ASN A 49 16.45 24.67 52.69
CA ASN A 49 15.89 23.33 52.93
C ASN A 49 14.39 23.32 53.22
N THR A 50 13.72 24.48 53.25
CA THR A 50 12.27 24.53 53.47
C THR A 50 11.54 24.74 52.15
N PRO A 51 10.56 23.89 51.81
CA PRO A 51 9.80 23.99 50.56
C PRO A 51 8.86 25.20 50.50
N TYR A 52 8.86 26.07 51.51
CA TYR A 52 7.95 27.21 51.61
C TYR A 52 8.35 28.41 50.74
N PHE A 53 9.62 28.51 50.34
CA PHE A 53 10.16 29.65 49.58
C PHE A 53 10.65 29.23 48.19
N GLU A 54 9.72 28.88 47.30
CA GLU A 54 10.03 28.66 45.89
C GLU A 54 10.32 29.99 45.18
N THR A 55 11.41 30.06 44.41
CA THR A 55 11.66 31.23 43.57
C THR A 55 10.71 31.24 42.37
N PRO A 56 10.45 32.40 41.74
CA PRO A 56 9.69 32.46 40.49
C PRO A 56 10.30 31.57 39.39
N LYS A 57 11.62 31.39 39.39
CA LYS A 57 12.33 30.52 38.46
C LYS A 57 12.01 29.05 38.69
N ASP A 58 11.99 28.60 39.95
CA ASP A 58 11.66 27.22 40.30
C ASP A 58 10.23 26.86 39.87
N ARG A 59 9.28 27.79 40.08
CA ARG A 59 7.89 27.62 39.63
C ARG A 59 7.76 27.57 38.12
N LEU A 60 8.53 28.38 37.39
CA LEU A 60 8.55 28.35 35.93
C LEU A 60 9.13 27.02 35.42
N GLN A 61 10.23 26.55 36.00
CA GLN A 61 10.83 25.27 35.66
C GLN A 61 9.89 24.10 35.97
N ALA A 62 9.21 24.11 37.12
CA ALA A 62 8.21 23.09 37.46
C ALA A 62 7.05 23.05 36.45
N ARG A 63 6.55 24.22 36.05
CA ARG A 63 5.52 24.34 34.99
C ARG A 63 6.02 23.82 33.65
N GLU A 64 7.28 24.10 33.29
CA GLU A 64 7.88 23.61 32.05
C GLU A 64 8.04 22.09 32.06
N ILE A 65 8.45 21.49 33.17
CA ILE A 65 8.52 20.03 33.34
C ILE A 65 7.12 19.40 33.19
N GLU A 66 6.09 19.97 33.81
CA GLU A 66 4.71 19.50 33.67
C GLU A 66 4.22 19.59 32.21
N ASN A 67 4.55 20.68 31.51
CA ASN A 67 4.23 20.83 30.09
C ASN A 67 4.96 19.78 29.23
N LEU A 68 6.25 19.53 29.48
CA LEU A 68 7.01 18.49 28.78
C LEU A 68 6.44 17.09 29.02
N ARG A 69 5.99 16.78 30.26
CA ARG A 69 5.31 15.52 30.58
C ARG A 69 4.01 15.36 29.80
N LEU A 70 3.20 16.42 29.71
CA LEU A 70 1.97 16.42 28.91
C LEU A 70 2.27 16.19 27.42
N ASN A 71 3.24 16.91 26.86
CA ASN A 71 3.64 16.76 25.46
C ASN A 71 4.14 15.35 25.16
N TYR A 72 4.91 14.76 26.08
CA TYR A 72 5.36 13.38 25.97
C TYR A 72 4.19 12.38 25.99
N ALA A 73 3.20 12.56 26.87
CA ALA A 73 2.01 11.73 26.90
C ALA A 73 1.20 11.81 25.59
N ILE A 74 1.05 13.02 25.04
CA ILE A 74 0.39 13.24 23.74
C ILE A 74 1.19 12.56 22.62
N LEU A 75 2.51 12.68 22.61
CA LEU A 75 3.38 12.05 21.61
C LEU A 75 3.24 10.52 21.66
N ASN A 76 3.27 9.91 22.85
CA ASN A 76 3.05 8.47 23.00
C ASN A 76 1.68 8.03 22.52
N LYS A 77 0.62 8.81 22.79
CA LYS A 77 -0.72 8.52 22.26
C LYS A 77 -0.71 8.52 20.73
N LYS A 78 -0.03 9.47 20.09
CA LYS A 78 0.12 9.53 18.63
C LYS A 78 0.92 8.34 18.08
N ILE A 79 2.02 7.97 18.74
CA ILE A 79 2.81 6.78 18.38
C ILE A 79 1.94 5.53 18.42
N ASN A 80 1.12 5.36 19.47
CA ASN A 80 0.21 4.23 19.58
C ASN A 80 -0.86 4.24 18.47
N GLN A 81 -1.39 5.41 18.11
CA GLN A 81 -2.34 5.53 17.00
C GLN A 81 -1.70 5.13 15.66
N ILE A 82 -0.46 5.58 15.40
CA ILE A 82 0.28 5.21 14.19
C ILE A 82 0.53 3.69 14.16
N ASN A 83 0.93 3.10 15.30
CA ASN A 83 1.11 1.65 15.41
C ASN A 83 -0.17 0.90 15.04
N SER A 84 -1.33 1.28 15.58
CA SER A 84 -2.61 0.63 15.24
C SER A 84 -2.99 0.79 13.77
N VAL A 85 -2.64 1.92 13.13
CA VAL A 85 -2.86 2.11 11.69
C VAL A 85 -1.94 1.20 10.87
N ILE A 86 -0.66 1.10 11.24
CA ILE A 86 0.30 0.21 10.59
C ILE A 86 -0.16 -1.24 10.71
N GLU A 87 -0.52 -1.69 11.91
CA GLU A 87 -1.06 -3.04 12.16
C GLU A 87 -2.28 -3.34 11.29
N ALA A 88 -3.21 -2.38 11.13
CA ALA A 88 -4.37 -2.56 10.27
C ALA A 88 -4.01 -2.66 8.78
N ILE A 89 -2.97 -1.95 8.33
CA ILE A 89 -2.47 -2.02 6.95
C ILE A 89 -1.75 -3.35 6.72
N GLU A 90 -0.94 -3.80 7.68
CA GLU A 90 -0.24 -5.08 7.65
C GLU A 90 -1.22 -6.26 7.62
N ASP A 91 -2.29 -6.20 8.42
CA ASP A 91 -3.38 -7.17 8.42
C ASP A 91 -4.07 -7.22 7.05
N ARG A 92 -4.42 -6.07 6.48
CA ARG A 92 -5.01 -6.00 5.14
C ARG A 92 -4.05 -6.52 4.07
N ASP A 93 -2.76 -6.22 4.16
CA ASP A 93 -1.78 -6.73 3.21
C ASP A 93 -1.69 -8.25 3.25
N ASN A 94 -1.52 -8.84 4.43
CA ASN A 94 -1.42 -10.29 4.59
C ASN A 94 -2.73 -11.02 4.27
N ASN A 95 -3.87 -10.51 4.72
CA ASN A 95 -5.14 -11.24 4.70
C ASN A 95 -6.04 -10.90 3.50
N LEU A 96 -5.81 -9.78 2.81
CA LEU A 96 -6.57 -9.42 1.61
C LEU A 96 -5.69 -9.42 0.36
N TYR A 97 -4.66 -8.58 0.31
CA TYR A 97 -3.91 -8.38 -0.93
C TYR A 97 -3.05 -9.59 -1.29
N ARG A 98 -2.26 -10.10 -0.35
CA ARG A 98 -1.40 -11.26 -0.57
C ARG A 98 -2.20 -12.52 -0.84
N VAL A 99 -3.32 -12.73 -0.15
CA VAL A 99 -4.25 -13.83 -0.45
C VAL A 99 -4.80 -13.72 -1.87
N TYR A 100 -5.29 -12.54 -2.28
CA TYR A 100 -5.85 -12.32 -3.61
C TYR A 100 -4.82 -12.61 -4.73
N PHE A 101 -3.55 -12.24 -4.52
CA PHE A 101 -2.46 -12.45 -5.47
C PHE A 101 -1.64 -13.72 -5.22
N ASN A 102 -2.11 -14.63 -4.35
CA ASN A 102 -1.41 -15.87 -3.95
C ASN A 102 0.06 -15.67 -3.54
N GLN A 103 0.34 -14.60 -2.78
CA GLN A 103 1.65 -14.31 -2.22
C GLN A 103 1.73 -14.79 -0.76
N SER A 104 2.92 -15.18 -0.33
CA SER A 104 3.17 -15.53 1.08
C SER A 104 3.00 -14.31 2.00
N ALA A 105 2.49 -14.51 3.20
CA ALA A 105 2.44 -13.46 4.22
C ALA A 105 3.86 -12.99 4.59
N ILE A 106 4.02 -11.70 4.88
CA ILE A 106 5.26 -11.21 5.51
C ILE A 106 5.19 -11.58 7.00
N PRO A 107 6.21 -12.27 7.56
CA PRO A 107 6.26 -12.60 8.97
C PRO A 107 6.47 -11.36 9.85
N ASP A 108 5.90 -11.36 11.05
CA ASP A 108 6.09 -10.29 12.02
C ASP A 108 7.55 -10.13 12.43
N GLU A 109 8.33 -11.21 12.40
CA GLU A 109 9.77 -11.16 12.67
C GLU A 109 10.51 -10.29 11.66
N GLU A 110 10.08 -10.29 10.39
CA GLU A 110 10.68 -9.46 9.35
C GLU A 110 10.33 -7.97 9.57
N ARG A 111 9.07 -7.71 9.93
CA ARG A 111 8.54 -6.35 10.18
C ARG A 111 9.14 -5.71 11.42
N LYS A 112 9.08 -6.44 12.55
CA LYS A 112 9.49 -5.98 13.89
C LYS A 112 10.95 -6.26 14.20
N ALA A 113 11.71 -6.85 13.28
CA ALA A 113 13.13 -7.08 13.49
C ALA A 113 13.81 -5.77 13.88
N GLY A 114 14.48 -5.78 15.02
CA GLY A 114 15.26 -4.64 15.49
C GLY A 114 16.40 -4.29 14.53
N PHE A 115 17.01 -3.14 14.76
CA PHE A 115 18.19 -2.71 14.01
C PHE A 115 19.44 -3.35 14.63
N GLY A 116 20.14 -4.17 13.85
CA GLY A 116 21.46 -4.67 14.25
C GLY A 116 22.51 -3.55 14.30
N GLY A 117 23.54 -3.70 15.15
CA GLY A 117 24.70 -2.81 15.21
C GLY A 117 25.13 -2.40 16.62
N VAL A 118 26.33 -1.81 16.70
CA VAL A 118 26.92 -1.25 17.94
C VAL A 118 26.05 -0.10 18.45
N ASN A 119 25.87 -0.01 19.78
CA ASN A 119 24.94 0.85 20.53
C ASN A 119 24.52 2.17 19.82
N ARG A 120 23.47 2.09 18.98
CA ARG A 120 22.93 3.24 18.21
C ARG A 120 22.43 4.37 19.12
N TYR A 121 22.13 4.04 20.37
CA TYR A 121 21.54 4.95 21.34
C TYR A 121 22.56 5.51 22.35
N ALA A 122 23.86 5.23 22.18
CA ALA A 122 24.90 5.68 23.10
C ALA A 122 24.89 7.20 23.35
N LYS A 123 24.51 8.00 22.34
CA LYS A 123 24.41 9.47 22.47
C LYS A 123 23.27 9.94 23.39
N LEU A 124 22.33 9.06 23.72
CA LEU A 124 21.17 9.34 24.56
C LEU A 124 21.40 8.91 26.01
N GLU A 125 22.52 8.23 26.31
CA GLU A 125 22.91 7.81 27.66
C GLU A 125 23.49 8.97 28.47
N GLY A 126 23.44 8.89 29.80
CA GLY A 126 24.06 9.89 30.70
C GLY A 126 23.18 11.07 31.12
N TYR A 127 21.91 11.10 30.71
CA TYR A 127 20.94 12.13 31.11
C TYR A 127 19.86 11.57 32.05
N ASP A 128 19.24 12.45 32.86
CA ASP A 128 18.24 12.13 33.91
C ASP A 128 16.94 11.48 33.41
N ASN A 129 16.78 11.26 32.09
CA ASN A 129 15.68 10.50 31.48
C ASN A 129 16.12 9.68 30.26
N SER A 130 17.41 9.35 30.17
CA SER A 130 18.01 8.61 29.05
C SER A 130 17.21 7.37 28.65
N GLN A 131 16.82 6.54 29.62
CA GLN A 131 16.04 5.32 29.35
C GLN A 131 14.71 5.58 28.65
N LEU A 132 14.01 6.66 29.01
CA LEU A 132 12.72 7.01 28.43
C LEU A 132 12.91 7.39 26.96
N VAL A 133 13.87 8.27 26.68
CA VAL A 133 14.18 8.72 25.33
C VAL A 133 14.64 7.55 24.45
N ILE A 134 15.53 6.70 24.96
CA ILE A 134 16.02 5.50 24.27
C ILE A 134 14.86 4.59 23.88
N ASN A 135 13.93 4.31 24.80
CA ASN A 135 12.79 3.45 24.53
C ASN A 135 11.84 4.05 23.49
N THR A 136 11.58 5.37 23.56
CA THR A 136 10.75 6.05 22.55
C THR A 136 11.42 6.04 21.18
N THR A 137 12.73 6.32 21.10
CA THR A 137 13.48 6.27 19.84
C THR A 137 13.47 4.86 19.26
N LYS A 138 13.69 3.83 20.07
CA LYS A 138 13.58 2.42 19.63
C LYS A 138 12.22 2.11 19.01
N ARG A 139 11.13 2.55 19.64
CA ARG A 139 9.77 2.34 19.10
C ARG A 139 9.56 3.06 17.77
N ILE A 140 10.02 4.30 17.66
CA ILE A 140 9.93 5.08 16.41
C ILE A 140 10.75 4.41 15.30
N ASP A 141 11.95 3.93 15.62
CA ASP A 141 12.82 3.25 14.66
C ASP A 141 12.12 1.98 14.13
N VAL A 142 11.56 1.15 15.01
CA VAL A 142 10.81 -0.06 14.62
C VAL A 142 9.61 0.31 13.73
N LEU A 143 8.78 1.27 14.14
CA LEU A 143 7.63 1.74 13.34
C LEU A 143 8.06 2.27 11.97
N SER A 144 9.20 2.97 11.91
CA SER A 144 9.73 3.49 10.65
C SER A 144 10.16 2.37 9.71
N LYS A 145 10.70 1.27 10.25
CA LYS A 145 11.05 0.09 9.48
C LYS A 145 9.81 -0.67 9.01
N GLU A 146 8.83 -0.89 9.89
CA GLU A 146 7.53 -1.49 9.54
C GLU A 146 6.89 -0.73 8.38
N LEU A 147 6.83 0.60 8.49
CA LEU A 147 6.30 1.46 7.42
C LEU A 147 7.08 1.32 6.11
N ALA A 148 8.42 1.25 6.16
CA ALA A 148 9.24 1.08 4.97
C ALA A 148 9.01 -0.28 4.29
N ILE A 149 8.90 -1.35 5.07
CA ILE A 149 8.55 -2.70 4.59
C ILE A 149 7.16 -2.69 3.96
N GLN A 150 6.19 -2.08 4.66
CA GLN A 150 4.81 -2.01 4.19
C GLN A 150 4.68 -1.21 2.89
N SER A 151 5.40 -0.09 2.77
CA SER A 151 5.46 0.70 1.53
C SER A 151 5.98 -0.15 0.37
N LYS A 152 7.07 -0.87 0.57
CA LYS A 152 7.65 -1.75 -0.46
C LYS A 152 6.71 -2.91 -0.83
N SER A 153 5.97 -3.44 0.16
CA SER A 153 4.95 -4.47 -0.07
C SER A 153 3.83 -3.95 -0.97
N LEU A 154 3.30 -2.75 -0.68
CA LEU A 154 2.24 -2.13 -1.48
C LEU A 154 2.70 -1.86 -2.92
N ASP A 155 3.94 -1.42 -3.12
CA ASP A 155 4.51 -1.25 -4.47
C ASP A 155 4.54 -2.58 -5.26
N ALA A 156 4.83 -3.69 -4.58
CA ALA A 156 4.81 -5.01 -5.20
C ALA A 156 3.38 -5.47 -5.54
N ILE A 157 2.42 -5.24 -4.63
CA ILE A 157 1.01 -5.54 -4.86
C ILE A 157 0.46 -4.71 -6.04
N LEU A 158 0.82 -3.44 -6.15
CA LEU A 158 0.38 -2.58 -7.26
C LEU A 158 0.86 -3.14 -8.61
N LYS A 159 2.13 -3.57 -8.71
CA LYS A 159 2.65 -4.20 -9.93
C LYS A 159 1.91 -5.50 -10.27
N LEU A 160 1.56 -6.30 -9.26
CA LEU A 160 0.77 -7.51 -9.46
C LEU A 160 -0.65 -7.18 -9.94
N ALA A 161 -1.26 -6.13 -9.41
CA ALA A 161 -2.57 -5.65 -9.83
C ALA A 161 -2.57 -5.15 -11.28
N GLU A 162 -1.57 -4.37 -11.67
CA GLU A 162 -1.37 -3.91 -13.05
C GLU A 162 -1.18 -5.10 -14.01
N ALA A 163 -0.27 -6.02 -13.69
CA ALA A 163 -0.03 -7.21 -14.52
C ALA A 163 -1.28 -8.09 -14.64
N LYS A 164 -2.08 -8.19 -13.56
CA LYS A 164 -3.36 -8.91 -13.59
C LYS A 164 -4.39 -8.21 -14.47
N ASN A 165 -4.46 -6.88 -14.41
CA ASN A 165 -5.34 -6.09 -15.28
C ASN A 165 -4.96 -6.27 -16.75
N ASP A 166 -3.68 -6.16 -17.10
CA ASP A 166 -3.19 -6.38 -18.46
C ASP A 166 -3.51 -7.79 -18.95
N PHE A 167 -3.33 -8.79 -18.09
CA PHE A 167 -3.73 -10.17 -18.38
C PHE A 167 -5.23 -10.29 -18.67
N LEU A 168 -6.07 -9.71 -17.81
CA LEU A 168 -7.53 -9.76 -17.97
C LEU A 168 -8.00 -9.06 -19.24
N SER A 169 -7.37 -7.96 -19.63
CA SER A 169 -7.66 -7.24 -20.88
C SER A 169 -7.22 -8.01 -22.13
N ALA A 170 -6.10 -8.74 -22.05
CA ALA A 170 -5.59 -9.55 -23.17
C ALA A 170 -6.41 -10.81 -23.46
N ILE A 171 -7.20 -11.32 -22.50
CA ILE A 171 -8.04 -12.51 -22.74
C ILE A 171 -9.08 -12.20 -23.84
N PRO A 172 -9.29 -13.06 -24.83
CA PRO A 172 -10.29 -12.84 -25.87
C PRO A 172 -11.72 -13.14 -25.38
N ALA A 173 -12.22 -12.38 -24.41
CA ALA A 173 -13.36 -12.73 -23.54
C ALA A 173 -14.77 -12.39 -24.09
N ILE A 174 -14.88 -11.90 -25.32
CA ILE A 174 -16.18 -11.55 -25.94
C ILE A 174 -16.36 -12.27 -27.27
N GLN A 175 -17.61 -12.36 -27.74
CA GLN A 175 -17.89 -12.83 -29.10
C GLN A 175 -17.45 -11.78 -30.13
N PRO A 176 -16.90 -12.20 -31.27
CA PRO A 176 -16.37 -11.29 -32.30
C PRO A 176 -17.47 -10.62 -33.15
N VAL A 177 -18.72 -11.08 -33.04
CA VAL A 177 -19.91 -10.50 -33.69
C VAL A 177 -21.03 -10.39 -32.64
N ARG A 178 -21.90 -9.37 -32.78
CA ARG A 178 -23.05 -9.17 -31.87
C ARG A 178 -24.10 -10.27 -32.06
N ASN A 179 -24.03 -11.31 -31.25
CA ASN A 179 -24.94 -12.46 -31.30
C ASN A 179 -26.10 -12.36 -30.29
N GLU A 180 -26.83 -11.24 -30.30
CA GLU A 180 -27.88 -10.91 -29.32
C GLU A 180 -29.04 -11.93 -29.27
N ASN A 181 -29.23 -12.73 -30.32
CA ASN A 181 -30.29 -13.73 -30.42
C ASN A 181 -29.78 -15.18 -30.47
N LEU A 182 -28.48 -15.42 -30.25
CA LEU A 182 -27.82 -16.74 -30.39
C LEU A 182 -27.89 -17.39 -31.79
N LYS A 183 -28.51 -16.74 -32.77
CA LYS A 183 -28.75 -17.25 -34.12
C LYS A 183 -27.55 -17.17 -35.06
N GLN A 184 -26.49 -16.48 -34.65
CA GLN A 184 -25.36 -16.23 -35.53
C GLN A 184 -24.32 -17.34 -35.45
N MET A 185 -24.26 -18.14 -34.38
CA MET A 185 -23.31 -19.24 -34.32
C MET A 185 -23.78 -20.40 -35.20
N ALA A 186 -23.02 -20.72 -36.24
CA ALA A 186 -23.38 -21.70 -37.26
C ALA A 186 -22.63 -23.02 -37.09
N SER A 187 -21.32 -22.97 -36.85
CA SER A 187 -20.50 -24.17 -36.59
C SER A 187 -19.50 -23.93 -35.48
N GLY A 188 -19.32 -24.93 -34.62
CA GLY A 188 -18.37 -24.90 -33.52
C GLY A 188 -17.02 -25.54 -33.85
N PHE A 189 -16.08 -25.38 -32.93
CA PHE A 189 -14.76 -26.00 -32.96
C PHE A 189 -14.83 -27.53 -32.84
N GLY A 190 -13.99 -28.25 -33.58
CA GLY A 190 -13.90 -29.72 -33.52
C GLY A 190 -14.04 -30.39 -34.88
N TYR A 191 -14.18 -31.73 -34.90
CA TYR A 191 -14.33 -32.46 -36.15
C TYR A 191 -15.70 -32.22 -36.79
N ARG A 192 -15.70 -31.64 -38.00
CA ARG A 192 -16.89 -31.28 -38.78
C ARG A 192 -16.76 -31.79 -40.21
N THR A 193 -17.88 -31.83 -40.93
CA THR A 193 -17.87 -32.18 -42.36
C THR A 193 -17.45 -30.94 -43.16
N ASP A 194 -16.40 -31.07 -43.97
CA ASP A 194 -15.90 -29.99 -44.82
C ASP A 194 -16.91 -29.71 -45.96
N PRO A 195 -17.31 -28.44 -46.16
CA PRO A 195 -18.35 -28.07 -47.10
C PRO A 195 -18.05 -28.40 -48.56
N PHE A 196 -16.78 -28.39 -48.98
CA PHE A 196 -16.43 -28.52 -50.40
C PHE A 196 -15.96 -29.92 -50.77
N THR A 197 -15.31 -30.63 -49.85
CA THR A 197 -14.75 -31.97 -50.06
C THR A 197 -15.62 -33.06 -49.45
N LYS A 198 -16.56 -32.70 -48.57
CA LYS A 198 -17.46 -33.61 -47.83
C LYS A 198 -16.76 -34.64 -46.95
N VAL A 199 -15.48 -34.44 -46.63
CA VAL A 199 -14.71 -35.28 -45.70
C VAL A 199 -14.78 -34.72 -44.29
N ARG A 200 -14.57 -35.56 -43.27
CA ARG A 200 -14.43 -35.06 -41.89
C ARG A 200 -13.06 -34.41 -41.70
N LYS A 201 -13.04 -33.17 -41.23
CA LYS A 201 -11.83 -32.39 -40.95
C LYS A 201 -11.96 -31.69 -39.60
N MET A 202 -10.82 -31.42 -38.96
CA MET A 202 -10.78 -30.58 -37.76
C MET A 202 -11.08 -29.12 -38.16
N HIS A 203 -12.15 -28.56 -37.61
CA HIS A 203 -12.48 -27.14 -37.69
C HIS A 203 -11.81 -26.41 -36.52
N GLU A 204 -10.86 -25.55 -36.84
CA GLU A 204 -9.96 -24.87 -35.90
C GLU A 204 -10.58 -23.62 -35.25
N GLY A 205 -11.77 -23.23 -35.67
CA GLY A 205 -12.44 -22.03 -35.18
C GLY A 205 -13.90 -22.24 -34.81
N MET A 206 -14.61 -21.13 -34.76
CA MET A 206 -16.06 -21.06 -34.71
C MET A 206 -16.55 -20.15 -35.83
N ASP A 207 -17.64 -20.56 -36.47
CA ASP A 207 -18.25 -19.83 -37.56
C ASP A 207 -19.47 -19.05 -37.07
N PHE A 208 -19.50 -17.76 -37.40
CA PHE A 208 -20.59 -16.86 -37.09
C PHE A 208 -21.24 -16.34 -38.38
N THR A 209 -22.41 -16.87 -38.73
CA THR A 209 -23.27 -16.36 -39.80
C THR A 209 -23.73 -14.94 -39.48
N ALA A 210 -23.39 -14.00 -40.37
CA ALA A 210 -23.84 -12.63 -40.29
C ALA A 210 -23.89 -12.01 -41.68
N LYS A 211 -24.72 -10.98 -41.86
CA LYS A 211 -24.82 -10.29 -43.16
C LYS A 211 -23.48 -9.67 -43.53
N THR A 212 -23.11 -9.68 -44.81
CA THR A 212 -21.96 -8.93 -45.33
C THR A 212 -22.04 -7.47 -44.85
N GLY A 213 -20.93 -6.95 -44.34
CA GLY A 213 -20.87 -5.61 -43.76
C GLY A 213 -21.19 -5.55 -42.26
N SER A 214 -21.53 -6.68 -41.61
CA SER A 214 -21.71 -6.69 -40.15
C SER A 214 -20.37 -6.41 -39.44
N PRO A 215 -20.36 -5.60 -38.37
CA PRO A 215 -19.13 -5.25 -37.68
C PRO A 215 -18.50 -6.44 -36.97
N ILE A 216 -17.17 -6.57 -37.09
CA ILE A 216 -16.34 -7.53 -36.37
C ILE A 216 -15.58 -6.79 -35.29
N TYR A 217 -15.58 -7.34 -34.07
CA TYR A 217 -14.99 -6.74 -32.89
C TYR A 217 -13.73 -7.48 -32.44
N ALA A 218 -12.71 -6.73 -32.02
CA ALA A 218 -11.57 -7.29 -31.31
C ALA A 218 -12.04 -7.91 -30.00
N THR A 219 -11.66 -9.15 -29.73
CA THR A 219 -12.18 -9.91 -28.58
C THR A 219 -11.34 -9.71 -27.31
N GLY A 220 -10.16 -9.13 -27.45
CA GLY A 220 -9.26 -8.70 -26.37
C GLY A 220 -8.44 -7.49 -26.79
N ASP A 221 -7.79 -6.84 -25.84
CA ASP A 221 -6.82 -5.77 -26.11
C ASP A 221 -5.59 -6.35 -26.80
N GLY A 222 -4.99 -5.64 -27.75
CA GLY A 222 -3.84 -6.17 -28.47
C GLY A 222 -3.29 -5.28 -29.58
N VAL A 223 -2.41 -5.86 -30.39
CA VAL A 223 -1.85 -5.25 -31.59
C VAL A 223 -2.18 -6.10 -32.79
N VAL A 224 -2.68 -5.47 -33.85
CA VAL A 224 -2.94 -6.12 -35.13
C VAL A 224 -1.61 -6.58 -35.73
N ALA A 225 -1.35 -7.88 -35.70
CA ALA A 225 -0.15 -8.47 -36.27
C ALA A 225 -0.24 -8.52 -37.80
N ARG A 226 -1.43 -8.82 -38.33
CA ARG A 226 -1.70 -8.95 -39.76
C ARG A 226 -3.08 -8.41 -40.11
N ALA A 227 -3.18 -7.81 -41.29
CA ALA A 227 -4.42 -7.42 -41.93
C ALA A 227 -4.17 -7.53 -43.45
N ASP A 228 -4.27 -8.75 -43.96
CA ASP A 228 -3.90 -9.10 -45.33
C ASP A 228 -4.72 -10.30 -45.83
N ASN A 229 -4.48 -10.73 -47.07
CA ASN A 229 -5.20 -11.83 -47.72
C ASN A 229 -4.27 -12.94 -48.23
N THR A 230 -3.07 -13.05 -47.67
CA THR A 230 -2.02 -13.95 -48.16
C THR A 230 -2.11 -15.35 -47.58
N ALA A 231 -2.87 -15.55 -46.49
CA ALA A 231 -3.10 -16.87 -45.91
C ALA A 231 -4.16 -17.62 -46.73
N SER A 232 -3.79 -18.81 -47.20
CA SER A 232 -4.68 -19.66 -48.01
C SER A 232 -5.94 -20.06 -47.24
N GLY A 233 -7.08 -20.10 -47.90
CA GLY A 233 -8.38 -20.47 -47.31
C GLY A 233 -9.11 -19.30 -46.65
N TYR A 234 -8.45 -18.57 -45.75
CA TYR A 234 -9.09 -17.52 -44.94
C TYR A 234 -9.57 -16.28 -45.72
N GLY A 235 -9.05 -16.07 -46.93
CA GLY A 235 -9.33 -14.84 -47.69
C GLY A 235 -8.80 -13.61 -46.95
N ASN A 236 -9.57 -12.51 -46.96
CA ASN A 236 -9.22 -11.34 -46.18
C ASN A 236 -9.31 -11.66 -44.69
N HIS A 237 -8.22 -11.49 -43.95
CA HIS A 237 -8.17 -11.84 -42.54
C HIS A 237 -7.36 -10.86 -41.70
N ILE A 238 -7.70 -10.80 -40.42
CA ILE A 238 -7.00 -10.02 -39.40
C ILE A 238 -6.47 -10.99 -38.34
N VAL A 239 -5.24 -10.78 -37.90
CA VAL A 239 -4.66 -11.48 -36.74
C VAL A 239 -4.30 -10.46 -35.68
N ILE A 240 -4.78 -10.65 -34.46
CA ILE A 240 -4.48 -9.77 -33.31
C ILE A 240 -3.68 -10.54 -32.27
N ARG A 241 -2.56 -9.97 -31.84
CA ARG A 241 -1.76 -10.46 -30.71
C ARG A 241 -2.13 -9.70 -29.45
N HIS A 242 -2.65 -10.40 -28.46
CA HIS A 242 -3.20 -9.77 -27.26
C HIS A 242 -2.20 -9.70 -26.08
N GLY A 243 -1.22 -10.60 -26.06
CA GLY A 243 -0.28 -10.74 -24.95
C GLY A 243 -0.49 -12.05 -24.19
N PHE A 244 0.44 -12.40 -23.30
CA PHE A 244 0.40 -13.64 -22.52
C PHE A 244 0.18 -14.91 -23.36
N GLY A 245 0.64 -14.92 -24.62
CA GLY A 245 0.49 -16.06 -25.54
C GLY A 245 -0.86 -16.15 -26.26
N TYR A 246 -1.77 -15.19 -26.08
CA TYR A 246 -3.05 -15.13 -26.81
C TYR A 246 -2.90 -14.46 -28.17
N GLU A 247 -3.45 -15.11 -29.20
CA GLU A 247 -3.61 -14.58 -30.55
C GLU A 247 -5.00 -14.96 -31.07
N THR A 248 -5.62 -14.10 -31.87
CA THR A 248 -6.93 -14.37 -32.49
C THR A 248 -6.89 -14.11 -33.98
N LEU A 249 -7.66 -14.90 -34.72
CA LEU A 249 -7.78 -14.82 -36.17
C LEU A 249 -9.24 -14.56 -36.55
N TYR A 250 -9.44 -13.63 -37.48
CA TYR A 250 -10.75 -13.24 -38.01
C TYR A 250 -10.67 -13.35 -39.53
N ALA A 251 -11.46 -14.23 -40.15
CA ALA A 251 -11.36 -14.54 -41.58
C ALA A 251 -12.64 -14.24 -42.36
N HIS A 252 -12.52 -14.32 -43.69
CA HIS A 252 -13.57 -14.08 -44.67
C HIS A 252 -14.10 -12.62 -44.69
N LEU A 253 -13.29 -11.64 -44.29
CA LEU A 253 -13.71 -10.24 -44.22
C LEU A 253 -14.08 -9.64 -45.58
N SER A 254 -15.12 -8.82 -45.62
CA SER A 254 -15.40 -7.98 -46.80
C SER A 254 -14.50 -6.75 -46.86
N LYS A 255 -14.16 -6.18 -45.69
CA LYS A 255 -13.39 -4.94 -45.58
C LYS A 255 -12.62 -4.86 -44.27
N TYR A 256 -11.38 -4.40 -44.34
CA TYR A 256 -10.56 -4.05 -43.18
C TYR A 256 -10.93 -2.67 -42.64
N LYS A 257 -10.99 -2.53 -41.31
CA LYS A 257 -11.02 -1.23 -40.64
C LYS A 257 -9.72 -0.98 -39.87
N ALA A 258 -9.12 -2.03 -39.30
CA ALA A 258 -7.83 -1.98 -38.67
C ALA A 258 -6.70 -2.32 -39.67
N ARG A 259 -5.47 -1.92 -39.32
CA ARG A 259 -4.26 -2.11 -40.13
C ARG A 259 -3.12 -2.68 -39.29
N ALA A 260 -2.18 -3.38 -39.91
CA ALA A 260 -1.04 -3.97 -39.22
C ALA A 260 -0.27 -2.92 -38.38
N GLY A 261 0.12 -3.30 -37.17
CA GLY A 261 0.77 -2.43 -36.17
C GLY A 261 -0.18 -1.58 -35.34
N GLN A 262 -1.48 -1.52 -35.66
CA GLN A 262 -2.46 -0.75 -34.89
C GLN A 262 -2.75 -1.44 -33.54
N ARG A 263 -2.75 -0.65 -32.46
CA ARG A 263 -3.30 -1.07 -31.16
C ARG A 263 -4.83 -1.00 -31.21
N VAL A 264 -5.47 -2.02 -30.68
CA VAL A 264 -6.93 -2.15 -30.59
C VAL A 264 -7.30 -2.59 -29.19
N ASN A 265 -8.42 -2.06 -28.70
CA ASN A 265 -9.01 -2.46 -27.43
C ASN A 265 -10.13 -3.47 -27.69
N ARG A 266 -10.43 -4.29 -26.69
CA ARG A 266 -11.58 -5.19 -26.70
C ARG A 266 -12.85 -4.39 -27.02
N GLY A 267 -13.61 -4.86 -28.00
CA GLY A 267 -14.82 -4.21 -28.49
C GLY A 267 -14.59 -3.15 -29.58
N ASP A 268 -13.35 -2.90 -30.00
CA ASP A 268 -13.10 -2.07 -31.18
C ASP A 268 -13.54 -2.80 -32.46
N ILE A 269 -14.17 -2.06 -33.38
CA ILE A 269 -14.48 -2.61 -34.71
C ILE A 269 -13.20 -2.67 -35.53
N ILE A 270 -12.81 -3.89 -35.93
CA ILE A 270 -11.56 -4.17 -36.66
C ILE A 270 -11.80 -4.44 -38.15
N GLY A 271 -13.02 -4.80 -38.52
CA GLY A 271 -13.39 -5.09 -39.90
C GLY A 271 -14.87 -5.40 -40.04
N TYR A 272 -15.23 -5.95 -41.19
CA TYR A 272 -16.60 -6.26 -41.52
C TYR A 272 -16.73 -7.64 -42.15
N VAL A 273 -17.76 -8.38 -41.76
CA VAL A 273 -18.07 -9.73 -42.24
C VAL A 273 -18.22 -9.73 -43.76
N GLY A 274 -17.78 -10.80 -44.40
CA GLY A 274 -17.88 -11.02 -45.84
C GLY A 274 -17.95 -12.51 -46.16
N SER A 275 -17.49 -12.87 -47.36
CA SER A 275 -17.42 -14.25 -47.85
C SER A 275 -16.22 -14.42 -48.79
N THR A 276 -15.08 -13.82 -48.43
CA THR A 276 -13.86 -13.91 -49.25
C THR A 276 -13.07 -15.16 -48.95
N GLY A 277 -12.31 -15.67 -49.91
CA GLY A 277 -11.54 -16.90 -49.73
C GLY A 277 -12.42 -18.13 -49.94
N ARG A 278 -12.17 -19.18 -49.16
CA ARG A 278 -12.93 -20.43 -49.22
C ARG A 278 -14.06 -20.34 -48.19
N SER A 279 -15.26 -20.02 -48.67
CA SER A 279 -16.43 -19.71 -47.81
C SER A 279 -17.71 -20.11 -48.56
N GLU A 280 -18.65 -20.80 -47.91
CA GLU A 280 -19.95 -21.15 -48.51
C GLU A 280 -20.92 -19.97 -48.59
N GLY A 281 -20.71 -18.92 -47.79
CA GLY A 281 -21.57 -17.74 -47.76
C GLY A 281 -21.15 -16.75 -46.68
N PRO A 282 -21.87 -15.62 -46.51
CA PRO A 282 -21.48 -14.58 -45.56
C PRO A 282 -21.40 -15.05 -44.10
N HIS A 283 -20.18 -15.13 -43.58
CA HIS A 283 -19.90 -15.52 -42.19
C HIS A 283 -18.52 -15.01 -41.74
N LEU A 284 -18.28 -15.04 -40.43
CA LEU A 284 -16.97 -14.85 -39.83
C LEU A 284 -16.46 -16.20 -39.32
N HIS A 285 -15.31 -16.64 -39.82
CA HIS A 285 -14.53 -17.68 -39.17
C HIS A 285 -13.61 -17.04 -38.12
N TYR A 286 -13.67 -17.55 -36.88
CA TYR A 286 -12.96 -17.00 -35.73
C TYR A 286 -12.19 -18.06 -34.95
N GLU A 287 -10.89 -17.84 -34.78
CA GLU A 287 -10.02 -18.74 -34.02
C GLU A 287 -9.42 -18.04 -32.80
N VAL A 288 -9.17 -18.83 -31.76
CA VAL A 288 -8.38 -18.42 -30.60
C VAL A 288 -7.17 -19.33 -30.49
N HIS A 289 -6.00 -18.71 -30.34
CA HIS A 289 -4.72 -19.40 -30.20
C HIS A 289 -4.14 -19.08 -28.83
N LYS A 290 -3.68 -20.11 -28.14
CA LYS A 290 -2.93 -20.01 -26.88
C LYS A 290 -1.59 -20.71 -27.05
N ASP A 291 -0.51 -19.95 -26.91
CA ASP A 291 0.87 -20.45 -27.04
C ASP A 291 1.08 -21.22 -28.37
N LYS A 292 0.58 -20.62 -29.46
CA LYS A 292 0.60 -21.14 -30.84
C LYS A 292 -0.21 -22.41 -31.08
N LYS A 293 -1.06 -22.81 -30.12
CA LYS A 293 -2.02 -23.90 -30.28
C LYS A 293 -3.42 -23.34 -30.40
N VAL A 294 -4.15 -23.82 -31.38
CA VAL A 294 -5.58 -23.53 -31.53
C VAL A 294 -6.35 -24.10 -30.34
N VAL A 295 -7.24 -23.31 -29.76
CA VAL A 295 -8.09 -23.70 -28.64
C VAL A 295 -9.54 -23.31 -28.93
N ASN A 296 -10.48 -24.06 -28.36
CA ASN A 296 -11.90 -23.81 -28.56
C ASN A 296 -12.29 -22.38 -28.10
N PRO A 297 -12.75 -21.50 -29.00
CA PRO A 297 -13.14 -20.13 -28.64
C PRO A 297 -14.28 -20.05 -27.61
N LEU A 298 -15.14 -21.07 -27.53
CA LEU A 298 -16.23 -21.15 -26.57
C LEU A 298 -15.74 -20.99 -25.12
N ASN A 299 -14.53 -21.47 -24.82
CA ASN A 299 -13.94 -21.44 -23.48
C ASN A 299 -13.67 -20.01 -22.96
N PHE A 300 -13.88 -18.97 -23.77
CA PHE A 300 -13.57 -17.59 -23.43
C PHE A 300 -14.81 -16.70 -23.22
N TYR A 301 -16.02 -17.18 -23.51
CA TYR A 301 -17.23 -16.32 -23.47
C TYR A 301 -17.85 -16.18 -22.08
N TYR A 302 -17.40 -16.91 -21.07
CA TYR A 302 -18.02 -17.05 -19.74
C TYR A 302 -18.17 -15.75 -18.93
N GLY A 303 -17.51 -14.66 -19.32
CA GLY A 303 -17.60 -13.36 -18.62
C GLY A 303 -18.58 -12.37 -19.23
N ASN A 304 -19.09 -12.60 -20.45
CA ASN A 304 -19.88 -11.62 -21.20
C ASN A 304 -21.28 -12.11 -21.59
N ILE A 305 -21.63 -13.34 -21.23
CA ILE A 305 -22.96 -13.91 -21.46
C ILE A 305 -23.45 -14.58 -20.18
N SER A 306 -24.77 -14.64 -20.00
CA SER A 306 -25.38 -15.33 -18.87
C SER A 306 -25.07 -16.84 -18.90
N ALA A 307 -25.13 -17.51 -17.75
CA ALA A 307 -24.92 -18.95 -17.68
C ALA A 307 -25.87 -19.73 -18.60
N VAL A 308 -27.11 -19.26 -18.74
CA VAL A 308 -28.13 -19.87 -19.62
C VAL A 308 -27.72 -19.74 -21.10
N GLU A 309 -27.26 -18.56 -21.51
CA GLU A 309 -26.77 -18.33 -22.87
C GLU A 309 -25.51 -19.15 -23.16
N TYR A 310 -24.58 -19.25 -22.20
CA TYR A 310 -23.38 -20.07 -22.36
C TYR A 310 -23.74 -21.53 -22.62
N VAL A 311 -24.65 -22.11 -21.84
CA VAL A 311 -25.11 -23.49 -22.03
C VAL A 311 -25.76 -23.66 -23.40
N ALA A 312 -26.60 -22.71 -23.83
CA ALA A 312 -27.24 -22.76 -25.14
C ALA A 312 -26.21 -22.71 -26.29
N ILE A 313 -25.24 -21.79 -26.24
CA ILE A 313 -24.16 -21.71 -27.24
C ILE A 313 -23.30 -22.97 -27.21
N ALA A 314 -23.00 -23.51 -26.03
CA ALA A 314 -22.20 -24.72 -25.88
C ALA A 314 -22.91 -25.94 -26.49
N GLN A 315 -24.22 -26.07 -26.29
CA GLN A 315 -25.03 -27.11 -26.92
C GLN A 315 -25.00 -26.97 -28.44
N LEU A 316 -25.23 -25.77 -28.97
CA LEU A 316 -25.19 -25.53 -30.42
C LEU A 316 -23.80 -25.78 -31.01
N ALA A 317 -22.74 -25.34 -30.33
CA ALA A 317 -21.36 -25.50 -30.83
C ALA A 317 -20.91 -26.96 -30.86
N ASN A 318 -21.41 -27.78 -29.95
CA ASN A 318 -21.11 -29.20 -29.88
C ASN A 318 -21.94 -30.07 -30.85
N GLN A 319 -23.05 -29.55 -31.39
CA GLN A 319 -23.80 -30.27 -32.42
C GLN A 319 -22.90 -30.53 -33.63
N GLU A 320 -22.79 -31.79 -34.03
CA GLU A 320 -22.06 -32.14 -35.24
C GLU A 320 -22.83 -31.62 -36.46
N ASN A 321 -22.20 -30.73 -37.21
CA ASN A 321 -22.74 -30.15 -38.42
C ASN A 321 -21.64 -29.93 -39.47
N GLN A 322 -21.99 -29.24 -40.55
CA GLN A 322 -21.06 -28.80 -41.59
C GLN A 322 -20.43 -27.47 -41.17
N SER A 323 -19.12 -27.28 -41.38
CA SER A 323 -18.49 -25.94 -41.30
C SER A 323 -18.91 -25.07 -42.48
N LEU A 324 -18.59 -23.78 -42.43
CA LEU A 324 -18.83 -22.85 -43.54
C LEU A 324 -17.60 -22.60 -44.42
N ASP A 325 -16.43 -23.16 -44.05
CA ASP A 325 -15.16 -23.10 -44.78
C ASP A 325 -14.41 -24.44 -44.88
#